data_AF-A0ABD5B1S3-F1
#
_entry.id   AF-A0ABD5B1S3-F1
#
_cell.length_a   1.000
_cell.length_b   1.000
_cell.length_c   1.000
_cell.angle_alpha   90.00
_cell.angle_beta   90.00
_cell.angle_gamma   90.00
#
_symmetry.space_group_name_H-M   'P 1'
#
loop_
_entity.id
_entity.type
_entity.pdbx_description
1 polymer ?
#
loop_
_entity_poly.entity_id
_entity_poly.type
_entity_poly.pdbx_seq_one_letter_code
_entity_poly.pdbx_strand_id
1 'polypeptide(L)'
;MLVNKSIISDIKIIIANSKDNAIRAVDNQRTLMYWHIGERIFEEEQQGKERADYGKFLTKYISEELEPEYGSGFSKRQIELFRQFYRTFPNTNTLYSQLSWSQYKIIIRLDSQDKIDFYIAETVKNNWTVRQLERQV
;
A
#
# COMPACT_ATOMS: atom_id res chain seq x y z
N MET A 1 -7.39 29.09 42.31
CA MET A 1 -7.18 29.19 40.85
C MET A 1 -7.92 28.04 40.20
N LEU A 2 -9.00 28.30 39.45
CA LEU A 2 -9.77 27.25 38.79
C LEU A 2 -9.05 26.89 37.48
N VAL A 3 -8.45 25.71 37.42
CA VAL A 3 -7.80 25.20 36.20
C VAL A 3 -8.90 24.84 35.19
N ASN A 4 -8.82 25.39 33.97
CA ASN A 4 -9.72 25.01 32.89
C ASN A 4 -9.54 23.52 32.57
N LYS A 5 -10.57 22.71 32.83
CA LYS A 5 -10.51 21.26 32.64
C LYS A 5 -10.35 20.83 31.18
N SER A 6 -10.60 21.72 30.21
CA SER A 6 -10.39 21.42 28.78
C SER A 6 -8.92 21.27 28.41
N ILE A 7 -7.98 21.87 29.16
CA ILE A 7 -6.55 21.81 28.82
C ILE A 7 -6.03 20.37 28.73
N ILE A 8 -6.53 19.49 29.59
CA ILE A 8 -6.13 18.08 29.60
C ILE A 8 -6.74 17.33 28.41
N SER A 9 -7.98 17.63 28.00
CA SER A 9 -8.55 17.03 26.79
C SER A 9 -7.82 17.50 25.54
N ASP A 10 -7.49 18.78 25.46
CA ASP A 10 -6.81 19.37 24.31
C ASP A 10 -5.40 18.78 24.14
N ILE A 11 -4.64 18.66 25.24
CA ILE A 11 -3.33 17.99 25.23
C ILE A 11 -3.46 16.53 24.79
N LYS A 12 -4.47 15.79 25.29
CA LYS A 12 -4.70 14.40 24.87
C LYS A 12 -5.00 14.29 23.37
N ILE A 13 -5.79 15.20 22.81
CA ILE A 13 -6.10 15.25 21.37
C ILE A 13 -4.83 15.54 20.57
N ILE A 14 -4.00 16.50 21.00
CA ILE A 14 -2.72 16.82 20.32
C ILE A 14 -1.79 15.60 20.30
N ILE A 15 -1.68 14.87 21.42
CA ILE A 15 -0.87 13.65 21.53
C ILE A 15 -1.42 12.56 20.59
N ALA A 16 -2.74 12.34 20.61
CA ALA A 16 -3.38 11.35 19.76
C ALA A 16 -3.16 11.65 18.27
N ASN A 17 -3.43 12.89 17.84
CA ASN A 17 -3.25 13.32 16.46
C ASN A 17 -1.78 13.20 16.00
N SER A 18 -0.83 13.55 16.87
CA SER A 18 0.61 13.43 16.55
C SER A 18 1.01 11.97 16.32
N LYS A 19 0.50 11.05 17.15
CA LYS A 19 0.76 9.60 16.98
C LYS A 19 0.14 9.06 15.69
N ASP A 20 -1.11 9.41 15.43
CA ASP A 20 -1.82 8.98 14.23
C ASP A 20 -1.14 9.48 12.95
N ASN A 21 -0.68 10.74 12.95
CA ASN A 21 0.05 11.30 11.82
C ASN A 21 1.38 10.59 11.57
N ALA A 22 2.13 10.25 12.62
CA ALA A 22 3.38 9.50 12.48
C ALA A 22 3.15 8.10 11.88
N ILE A 23 2.12 7.39 12.36
CA ILE A 23 1.75 6.07 11.82
C ILE A 23 1.36 6.18 10.35
N ARG A 24 0.50 7.14 9.99
CA ARG A 24 0.09 7.37 8.59
C ARG A 24 1.26 7.71 7.68
N ALA A 25 2.21 8.52 8.15
CA ALA A 25 3.40 8.87 7.38
C ALA A 25 4.26 7.64 7.09
N VAL A 26 4.46 6.77 8.08
CA VAL A 26 5.19 5.50 7.90
C VAL A 26 4.46 4.57 6.94
N ASP A 27 3.14 4.42 7.07
CA ASP A 27 2.34 3.57 6.19
C ASP A 27 2.32 4.07 4.74
N ASN A 28 2.27 5.39 4.54
CA ASN A 28 2.37 6.01 3.22
C ASN A 28 3.73 5.73 2.58
N GLN A 29 4.83 5.95 3.32
CA GLN A 29 6.18 5.64 2.82
C GLN A 29 6.36 4.16 2.48
N ARG A 30 5.80 3.27 3.30
CA ARG A 30 5.82 1.82 3.01
C ARG A 30 5.05 1.49 1.73
N THR A 31 3.92 2.16 1.50
CA THR A 31 3.11 1.98 0.29
C THR A 31 3.86 2.46 -0.95
N LEU A 32 4.50 3.63 -0.90
CA LEU A 32 5.34 4.16 -1.97
C LEU A 32 6.53 3.24 -2.27
N MET A 33 7.20 2.72 -1.23
CA MET A 33 8.28 1.75 -1.39
C MET A 33 7.82 0.52 -2.18
N TYR A 34 6.67 -0.07 -1.82
CA TYR A 34 6.12 -1.22 -2.55
C TYR A 34 5.75 -0.88 -4.00
N TRP A 35 5.26 0.32 -4.25
CA TRP A 35 4.99 0.80 -5.60
C TRP A 35 6.27 0.89 -6.44
N HIS A 36 7.33 1.52 -5.92
CA HIS A 36 8.62 1.65 -6.62
C HIS A 36 9.31 0.31 -6.86
N ILE A 37 9.17 -0.64 -5.93
CA ILE A 37 9.63 -2.02 -6.16
C ILE A 37 8.87 -2.63 -7.35
N GLY A 38 7.55 -2.43 -7.42
CA GLY A 38 6.73 -2.87 -8.55
C GLY A 38 7.15 -2.26 -9.89
N GLU A 39 7.41 -0.96 -9.91
CA GLU A 39 7.95 -0.21 -11.05
C GLU A 39 9.27 -0.82 -11.52
N ARG A 40 10.23 -0.98 -10.61
CA ARG A 40 11.56 -1.53 -10.91
C ARG A 40 11.50 -2.95 -11.47
N ILE A 41 10.61 -3.79 -10.94
CA ILE A 41 10.36 -5.15 -11.44
C ILE A 41 9.79 -5.09 -12.85
N PHE A 42 8.79 -4.24 -13.09
CA PHE A 42 8.17 -4.10 -14.39
C PHE A 42 9.17 -3.64 -15.45
N GLU A 43 10.02 -2.66 -15.14
CA GLU A 43 11.08 -2.18 -16.04
C GLU A 43 12.09 -3.28 -16.39
N GLU A 44 12.50 -4.09 -15.41
CA GLU A 44 13.39 -5.24 -15.65
C GLU A 44 12.75 -6.27 -16.58
N GLU A 45 11.46 -6.59 -16.36
CA GLU A 45 10.70 -7.49 -17.23
C GLU A 45 10.62 -6.97 -18.68
N GLN A 46 10.52 -5.65 -18.87
CA GLN A 46 10.50 -5.03 -20.21
C GLN A 46 11.86 -5.07 -20.91
N GLN A 47 12.97 -5.20 -20.17
CA GLN A 47 14.33 -5.29 -20.73
C GLN A 47 14.70 -6.75 -21.05
N GLY A 48 14.21 -7.72 -20.28
CA GLY A 48 14.40 -9.16 -20.49
C GLY A 48 13.54 -9.80 -21.60
N LYS A 49 13.22 -9.04 -22.66
CA LYS A 49 12.27 -9.41 -23.73
C LYS A 49 12.51 -10.82 -24.27
N GLU A 50 11.40 -11.55 -24.44
CA GLU A 50 11.17 -12.78 -25.25
C GLU A 50 10.74 -14.05 -24.50
N ARG A 51 10.75 -14.12 -23.17
CA ARG A 51 10.34 -15.35 -22.46
C ARG A 51 9.19 -15.11 -21.50
N ALA A 52 8.05 -15.76 -21.75
CA ALA A 52 6.90 -15.77 -20.84
C ALA A 52 7.26 -16.24 -19.40
N ASP A 53 8.33 -17.04 -19.28
CA ASP A 53 8.81 -17.54 -17.99
C ASP A 53 9.79 -16.60 -17.26
N TYR A 54 10.31 -15.55 -17.92
CA TYR A 54 11.28 -14.63 -17.32
C TYR A 54 10.71 -13.91 -16.10
N GLY A 55 9.48 -13.37 -16.20
CA GLY A 55 8.84 -12.69 -15.06
C GLY A 55 8.58 -13.62 -13.86
N LYS A 56 8.32 -14.91 -14.10
CA LYS A 56 8.16 -15.90 -13.02
C LYS A 56 9.50 -16.20 -12.35
N PHE A 57 10.56 -16.34 -13.13
CA PHE A 57 11.91 -16.53 -12.62
C PHE A 57 12.39 -15.31 -11.83
N LEU A 58 12.23 -14.11 -12.38
CA LEU A 58 12.62 -12.85 -11.74
C LEU A 58 11.93 -12.66 -10.39
N THR A 59 10.61 -12.86 -10.33
CA THR A 59 9.86 -12.76 -9.07
C THR A 59 10.36 -13.76 -8.03
N LYS A 60 10.65 -14.99 -8.46
CA LYS A 60 11.20 -16.03 -7.56
C LYS A 60 12.57 -15.63 -7.04
N TYR A 61 13.48 -15.23 -7.93
CA TYR A 61 14.83 -14.79 -7.59
C TYR A 61 14.81 -13.63 -6.58
N ILE A 62 14.03 -12.58 -6.85
CA ILE A 62 13.91 -11.42 -5.94
C ILE A 62 13.44 -11.86 -4.54
N SER A 63 12.46 -12.76 -4.46
CA SER A 63 11.99 -13.28 -3.18
C SER A 63 13.06 -14.10 -2.45
N GLU A 64 13.79 -14.96 -3.16
CA GLU A 64 14.83 -15.81 -2.56
C GLU A 64 15.98 -14.96 -1.98
N GLU A 65 16.28 -13.81 -2.59
CA GLU A 65 17.29 -12.88 -2.10
C GLU A 65 16.78 -11.96 -0.98
N LEU A 66 15.57 -11.41 -1.09
CA LEU A 66 15.08 -10.39 -0.14
C LEU A 66 14.37 -10.97 1.09
N GLU A 67 13.68 -12.10 0.98
CA GLU A 67 12.92 -12.67 2.12
C GLU A 67 13.81 -13.05 3.32
N PRO A 68 15.04 -13.59 3.15
CA PRO A 68 15.94 -13.86 4.28
C PRO A 68 16.37 -12.60 5.06
N GLU A 69 16.52 -11.46 4.38
CA GLU A 69 16.98 -10.21 4.97
C GLU A 69 15.82 -9.38 5.56
N TYR A 70 14.71 -9.30 4.83
CA TYR A 70 13.59 -8.39 5.14
C TYR A 70 12.33 -9.11 5.64
N GLY A 71 12.33 -10.44 5.67
CA GLY A 71 11.25 -11.28 6.17
C GLY A 71 10.09 -11.46 5.19
N SER A 72 8.99 -12.05 5.71
CA SER A 72 7.83 -12.50 4.92
C SER A 72 7.09 -11.41 4.13
N GLY A 73 7.36 -10.13 4.45
CA GLY A 73 6.93 -8.98 3.67
C GLY A 73 7.49 -8.95 2.23
N PHE A 74 8.51 -9.76 1.94
CA PHE A 74 9.16 -9.87 0.63
C PHE A 74 9.09 -11.29 0.06
N SER A 75 8.16 -12.10 0.55
CA SER A 75 7.86 -13.41 -0.04
C SER A 75 7.44 -13.29 -1.50
N LYS A 76 7.57 -14.38 -2.27
CA LYS A 76 7.22 -14.42 -3.69
C LYS A 76 5.84 -13.84 -3.98
N ARG A 77 4.86 -14.16 -3.13
CA ARG A 77 3.50 -13.61 -3.23
C ARG A 77 3.47 -12.09 -3.07
N GLN A 78 4.25 -11.52 -2.15
CA GLN A 78 4.33 -10.06 -1.98
C GLN A 78 5.00 -9.41 -3.19
N ILE A 79 6.09 -9.99 -3.70
CA ILE A 79 6.75 -9.50 -4.91
C ILE A 79 5.78 -9.48 -6.12
N GLU A 80 4.96 -10.52 -6.28
CA GLU A 80 3.90 -10.54 -7.30
C GLU A 80 2.86 -9.43 -7.09
N LEU A 81 2.48 -9.15 -5.84
CA LEU A 81 1.55 -8.06 -5.50
C LEU A 81 2.17 -6.69 -5.78
N PHE A 82 3.46 -6.47 -5.53
CA PHE A 82 4.15 -5.21 -5.86
C PHE A 82 4.14 -4.97 -7.36
N ARG A 83 4.46 -6.00 -8.15
CA ARG A 83 4.38 -5.95 -9.61
C ARG A 83 2.95 -5.65 -10.10
N GLN A 84 1.95 -6.32 -9.53
CA GLN A 84 0.55 -6.06 -9.86
C GLN A 84 0.15 -4.62 -9.48
N PHE A 85 0.61 -4.13 -8.33
CA PHE A 85 0.30 -2.81 -7.83
C PHE A 85 0.74 -1.72 -8.81
N TYR A 86 1.97 -1.79 -9.32
CA TYR A 86 2.44 -0.86 -10.35
C TYR A 86 1.62 -0.98 -11.65
N ARG A 87 1.31 -2.21 -12.11
CA ARG A 87 0.51 -2.40 -13.33
C ARG A 87 -0.90 -1.83 -13.21
N THR A 88 -1.50 -1.89 -12.03
CA THR A 88 -2.84 -1.32 -11.74
C THR A 88 -2.78 0.20 -11.60
N PHE A 89 -1.72 0.73 -11.00
CA PHE A 89 -1.54 2.17 -10.77
C PHE A 89 -0.23 2.67 -11.39
N PRO A 90 -0.11 2.74 -12.73
CA PRO A 90 1.17 3.08 -13.38
C PRO A 90 1.63 4.53 -13.14
N ASN A 91 0.78 5.38 -12.57
CA ASN A 91 1.09 6.76 -12.23
C ASN A 91 1.04 6.97 -10.72
N THR A 92 2.16 7.34 -10.09
CA THR A 92 2.25 7.62 -8.66
C THR A 92 1.25 8.65 -8.16
N ASN A 93 0.87 9.62 -9.00
CA ASN A 93 -0.10 10.66 -8.63
C ASN A 93 -1.51 10.11 -8.44
N THR A 94 -1.77 8.87 -8.86
CA THR A 94 -3.04 8.17 -8.62
C THR A 94 -3.07 7.47 -7.26
N LEU A 95 -1.95 7.45 -6.52
CA LEU A 95 -1.88 6.91 -5.17
C LEU A 95 -2.38 7.94 -4.16
N TYR A 96 -3.39 7.53 -3.42
CA TYR A 96 -3.96 8.26 -2.30
C TYR A 96 -3.15 7.98 -1.03
N SER A 97 -2.58 9.02 -0.42
CA SER A 97 -1.81 8.92 0.83
C SER A 97 -2.67 8.50 2.03
N GLN A 98 -4.00 8.56 1.89
CA GLN A 98 -4.95 8.12 2.90
C GLN A 98 -5.12 6.59 2.94
N LEU A 99 -4.69 5.88 1.88
CA LEU A 99 -4.76 4.43 1.81
C LEU A 99 -3.43 3.80 2.20
N SER A 100 -3.51 2.81 3.09
CA SER A 100 -2.42 1.92 3.46
C SER A 100 -2.23 0.79 2.42
N TRP A 101 -1.04 0.19 2.40
CA TRP A 101 -0.77 -1.02 1.62
C TRP A 101 -1.82 -2.12 1.81
N SER A 102 -2.36 -2.30 3.01
CA SER A 102 -3.38 -3.31 3.27
C SER A 102 -4.69 -3.04 2.55
N GLN A 103 -5.11 -1.77 2.41
CA GLN A 103 -6.26 -1.41 1.59
C GLN A 103 -5.96 -1.61 0.09
N TYR A 104 -4.78 -1.17 -0.38
CA TYR A 104 -4.37 -1.39 -1.77
C TYR A 104 -4.36 -2.88 -2.15
N LYS A 105 -3.90 -3.78 -1.26
CA LYS A 105 -3.93 -5.23 -1.49
C LYS A 105 -5.32 -5.79 -1.75
N ILE A 106 -6.37 -5.20 -1.17
CA ILE A 106 -7.76 -5.60 -1.42
C ILE A 106 -8.18 -5.05 -2.79
N ILE A 107 -7.89 -3.78 -3.04
CA ILE A 107 -8.32 -3.05 -4.23
C ILE A 107 -7.68 -3.60 -5.51
N ILE A 108 -6.37 -3.91 -5.51
CA ILE A 108 -5.68 -4.44 -6.71
C ILE A 108 -6.19 -5.83 -7.14
N ARG A 109 -6.94 -6.53 -6.29
CA ARG A 109 -7.54 -7.83 -6.59
C ARG A 109 -8.91 -7.72 -7.26
N LEU A 110 -9.43 -6.50 -7.42
CA LEU A 110 -10.70 -6.27 -8.10
C LEU A 110 -10.53 -6.43 -9.62
N ASP A 111 -11.52 -7.03 -10.28
CA ASP A 111 -11.43 -7.43 -11.69
C ASP A 111 -11.65 -6.28 -12.70
N SER A 112 -12.01 -5.08 -12.24
CA SER A 112 -12.38 -3.95 -13.11
C SER A 112 -11.92 -2.62 -12.56
N GLN A 113 -11.45 -1.73 -13.44
CA GLN A 113 -11.03 -0.37 -13.07
C GLN A 113 -12.17 0.44 -12.42
N ASP A 114 -13.42 0.29 -12.90
CA ASP A 114 -14.57 1.01 -12.32
C ASP A 114 -14.79 0.67 -10.85
N LYS A 115 -14.66 -0.61 -10.46
CA LYS A 115 -14.72 -1.04 -9.06
C LYS A 115 -13.56 -0.46 -8.26
N ILE A 116 -12.35 -0.47 -8.81
CA ILE A 116 -11.16 0.09 -8.17
C ILE A 116 -11.40 1.56 -7.81
N ASP A 117 -11.82 2.34 -8.80
CA ASP A 117 -12.06 3.78 -8.63
C ASP A 117 -13.20 4.05 -7.64
N PHE A 118 -14.29 3.27 -7.73
CA PHE A 118 -15.42 3.35 -6.81
C PHE A 118 -15.01 3.08 -5.35
N TYR A 119 -14.34 1.95 -5.10
CA TYR A 119 -13.95 1.56 -3.75
C TYR A 119 -12.85 2.45 -3.18
N ILE A 120 -11.95 2.99 -4.01
CA ILE A 120 -11.00 4.03 -3.57
C ILE A 120 -11.77 5.27 -3.11
N ALA A 121 -12.67 5.80 -3.95
CA ALA A 121 -13.43 7.00 -3.64
C ALA A 121 -14.24 6.84 -2.35
N GLU A 122 -14.96 5.73 -2.19
CA GLU A 122 -15.75 5.46 -0.98
C GLU A 122 -14.86 5.19 0.25
N THR A 123 -13.70 4.54 0.10
CA THR A 123 -12.74 4.34 1.20
C THR A 123 -12.21 5.66 1.71
N VAL A 124 -11.78 6.56 0.81
CA VAL A 124 -11.26 7.89 1.17
C VAL A 124 -12.36 8.75 1.81
N LYS A 125 -13.54 8.79 1.17
CA LYS A 125 -14.67 9.61 1.62
C LYS A 125 -15.17 9.21 3.01
N ASN A 126 -15.25 7.91 3.29
CA ASN A 126 -15.79 7.40 4.55
C ASN A 126 -14.72 7.00 5.57
N ASN A 127 -13.43 7.18 5.25
CA ASN A 127 -12.30 6.73 6.06
C ASN A 127 -12.39 5.26 6.49
N TRP A 128 -12.75 4.36 5.56
CA TRP A 128 -12.91 2.95 5.88
C TRP A 128 -11.59 2.31 6.32
N THR A 129 -11.60 1.69 7.49
CA THR A 129 -10.54 0.78 7.93
C THR A 129 -10.42 -0.42 6.98
N VAL A 130 -9.28 -1.12 6.99
CA VAL A 130 -9.07 -2.35 6.21
C VAL A 130 -10.25 -3.32 6.37
N ARG A 131 -10.71 -3.57 7.61
CA ARG A 131 -11.85 -4.45 7.90
C ARG A 131 -13.18 -3.96 7.33
N GLN A 132 -13.39 -2.64 7.26
CA GLN A 132 -14.61 -2.09 6.68
C GLN A 132 -14.57 -2.26 5.16
N LEU A 133 -13.44 -1.97 4.52
CA LEU A 133 -13.26 -2.20 3.09
C LEU A 133 -13.45 -3.67 2.71
N GLU A 134 -12.88 -4.60 3.47
CA GLU A 134 -13.05 -6.06 3.27
C GLU A 134 -14.51 -6.53 3.34
N ARG A 135 -15.39 -5.80 4.03
CA ARG A 135 -16.82 -6.14 4.13
C ARG A 135 -17.65 -5.58 2.98
N GLN A 136 -17.15 -4.56 2.29
CA GLN A 136 -17.87 -3.85 1.23
C GLN A 136 -17.51 -4.39 -0.16
N VAL A 137 -16.30 -4.93 -0.31
CA VAL A 137 -15.78 -5.60 -1.51
C VAL A 137 -16.32 -7.02 -1.60
#